data_AF-A0A948PQJ8-F1
#
_entry.id   AF-A0A948PQJ8-F1
#
_cell.length_a   1.000
_cell.length_b   1.000
_cell.length_c   1.000
_cell.angle_alpha   90.00
_cell.angle_beta   90.00
_cell.angle_gamma   90.00
#
_symmetry.space_group_name_H-M   'P 1'
#
loop_
_entity.id
_entity.type
_entity.pdbx_description
1 polymer ?
#
loop_
_entity_poly.entity_id
_entity_poly.type
_entity_poly.pdbx_seq_one_letter_code
_entity_poly.pdbx_strand_id
1 'polypeptide(L)' 'MPTPSRYWREIPQRYRYEASRCTGCGKIFFPPRLVCSACGSREFEPTKIAEAGKVMTYTVIHTPPQPFVDQAPYAM' A
#
# COMPACT_ATOMS: atom_id res chain seq x y z
N MET A 1 -0.63 -3.85 16.62
CA MET A 1 -1.51 -4.32 15.53
C MET A 1 -2.49 -3.22 15.17
N PRO A 2 -2.93 -3.06 13.90
CA PRO A 2 -3.98 -2.10 13.57
C PRO A 2 -5.27 -2.45 14.34
N THR A 3 -6.06 -1.45 14.69
CA THR A 3 -7.38 -1.67 15.30
C THR A 3 -8.30 -2.40 14.32
N PRO A 4 -9.30 -3.17 14.78
CA PRO A 4 -10.23 -3.88 13.89
C PRO A 4 -10.88 -2.96 12.85
N SER A 5 -11.29 -1.75 13.26
CA SER A 5 -11.88 -0.76 12.38
C SER A 5 -10.92 -0.26 11.29
N ARG A 6 -9.64 -0.08 11.62
CA ARG A 6 -8.62 0.30 10.65
C ARG A 6 -8.35 -0.85 9.67
N TYR A 7 -8.23 -2.06 10.19
CA TYR A 7 -8.00 -3.25 9.37
C TYR A 7 -9.12 -3.46 8.34
N TRP A 8 -10.40 -3.37 8.75
CA TRP A 8 -11.56 -3.51 7.86
C TRP A 8 -11.54 -2.51 6.70
N ARG A 9 -11.22 -1.23 6.98
CA ARG A 9 -11.11 -0.18 5.94
C ARG A 9 -9.97 -0.40 4.98
N GLU A 10 -8.93 -1.14 5.38
CA GLU A 10 -7.74 -1.36 4.57
C GLU A 10 -7.78 -2.66 3.73
N ILE A 11 -8.86 -3.46 3.85
CA ILE A 11 -9.02 -4.72 3.12
C ILE A 11 -8.88 -4.56 1.59
N PRO A 12 -9.52 -3.58 0.92
CA PRO A 12 -9.46 -3.47 -0.54
C PRO A 12 -8.02 -3.35 -1.08
N GLN A 13 -7.20 -2.48 -0.50
CA GLN A 13 -5.82 -2.28 -0.93
C GLN A 13 -4.88 -3.40 -0.46
N ARG A 14 -5.12 -4.01 0.71
CA ARG A 14 -4.26 -5.09 1.25
C ARG A 14 -4.46 -6.42 0.53
N TYR A 15 -5.70 -6.74 0.14
CA TYR A 15 -6.05 -8.04 -0.41
C TYR A 15 -6.25 -8.03 -1.93
N ARG A 16 -6.71 -6.92 -2.52
CA ARG A 16 -7.10 -6.87 -3.94
C ARG A 16 -6.21 -5.96 -4.79
N TYR A 17 -5.16 -5.37 -4.21
CA TYR A 17 -4.33 -4.35 -4.86
C TYR A 17 -5.17 -3.22 -5.49
N GLU A 18 -6.20 -2.79 -4.77
CA GLU A 18 -7.06 -1.68 -5.19
C GLU A 18 -6.38 -0.34 -4.85
N ALA A 19 -6.05 0.41 -5.89
CA ALA A 19 -5.47 1.75 -5.84
C ALA A 19 -6.55 2.80 -6.16
N SER A 20 -6.20 4.07 -6.01
CA SER A 20 -7.06 5.19 -6.42
C SER A 20 -6.44 5.94 -7.60
N ARG A 21 -7.15 6.05 -8.73
CA ARG A 21 -6.78 6.92 -9.84
C ARG A 21 -7.49 8.26 -9.70
N CYS A 22 -6.75 9.36 -9.75
CA CYS A 22 -7.33 10.69 -9.74
C CYS A 22 -8.05 10.97 -11.06
N THR A 23 -9.33 11.37 -11.02
CA THR A 23 -10.11 11.69 -12.23
C THR A 23 -9.63 12.97 -12.91
N GLY A 24 -9.06 13.91 -12.15
CA GLY A 24 -8.62 15.20 -12.68
C GLY A 24 -7.28 15.17 -13.45
N CYS A 25 -6.35 14.27 -13.10
CA CYS A 25 -5.03 14.22 -13.74
C CYS A 25 -4.55 12.81 -14.11
N GLY A 26 -5.35 11.77 -13.86
CA GLY A 26 -5.02 10.37 -14.18
C GLY A 26 -3.96 9.72 -13.30
N LYS A 27 -3.38 10.43 -12.32
CA LYS A 27 -2.32 9.88 -11.46
C LYS A 27 -2.87 8.80 -10.54
N ILE A 28 -2.17 7.67 -10.47
CA ILE A 28 -2.54 6.52 -9.63
C ILE A 28 -1.79 6.60 -8.30
N PHE A 29 -2.49 6.30 -7.21
CA PHE A 29 -1.94 6.27 -5.87
C PHE A 29 -2.27 4.94 -5.18
N PHE A 30 -1.25 4.36 -4.57
CA PHE A 30 -1.35 3.20 -3.70
C PHE A 30 -0.46 3.47 -2.47
N PRO A 31 -1.00 3.47 -1.22
CA PRO A 31 -2.41 3.30 -0.87
C PRO A 31 -3.33 4.44 -1.36
N PRO A 32 -4.67 4.24 -1.35
CA PRO A 32 -5.64 5.29 -1.70
C PRO A 32 -5.47 6.56 -0.85
N ARG A 33 -5.70 7.73 -1.47
CA ARG A 33 -5.59 9.05 -0.82
C ARG A 33 -6.87 9.86 -0.98
N LEU A 34 -7.07 10.83 -0.09
CA LEU A 34 -8.21 11.75 -0.13
C LEU A 34 -7.96 12.99 -1.02
N VAL A 35 -6.69 13.35 -1.25
CA VAL A 35 -6.30 14.54 -2.02
C VAL A 35 -5.15 14.18 -2.94
N CYS A 36 -5.25 14.57 -4.21
CA CYS A 36 -4.22 14.33 -5.20
C CYS A 36 -3.04 15.26 -4.95
N SER A 37 -1.84 14.69 -4.75
CA SER A 37 -0.63 15.50 -4.55
C SER A 37 -0.11 16.17 -5.82
N ALA A 38 -0.66 15.84 -6.99
CA ALA A 38 -0.26 16.46 -8.27
C ALA A 38 -1.17 17.63 -8.67
N CYS A 39 -2.49 17.52 -8.49
CA CYS A 39 -3.44 18.53 -8.95
C CYS A 39 -4.42 19.05 -7.89
N GLY A 40 -4.38 18.54 -6.65
CA GLY A 40 -5.26 18.97 -5.56
C GLY A 40 -6.71 18.45 -5.62
N SER A 41 -7.10 17.74 -6.69
CA SER A 41 -8.43 17.13 -6.79
C SER A 41 -8.70 16.14 -5.65
N ARG A 42 -9.97 16.03 -5.26
CA ARG A 42 -10.49 15.08 -4.27
C ARG A 42 -11.28 13.94 -4.91
N GLU A 43 -11.42 13.97 -6.22
CA GLU A 43 -12.14 12.96 -6.97
C GLU A 43 -11.19 11.86 -7.44
N PHE A 44 -11.56 10.63 -7.09
CA PHE A 44 -10.82 9.43 -7.39
C PHE A 44 -11.77 8.31 -7.78
N GLU A 45 -11.31 7.46 -8.69
CA GLU A 45 -11.95 6.19 -9.02
C GLU A 45 -11.07 5.02 -8.52
N PRO A 46 -11.68 3.92 -8.03
CA PRO A 46 -10.94 2.72 -7.68
C PRO A 46 -10.38 2.06 -8.94
N THR A 47 -9.13 1.60 -8.87
CA THR A 47 -8.47 0.92 -9.99
C THR A 47 -7.60 -0.22 -9.48
N LYS A 48 -7.62 -1.39 -10.15
CA LYS A 48 -6.76 -2.52 -9.79
C LYS A 48 -5.39 -2.34 -10.44
N ILE A 49 -4.32 -2.40 -9.65
CA ILE A 49 -2.94 -2.37 -10.17
C ILE A 49 -2.41 -3.79 -10.42
N ALA A 50 -1.29 -3.88 -11.15
CA ALA A 50 -0.63 -5.15 -11.41
C ALA A 50 -0.15 -5.81 -10.11
N GLU A 51 -0.29 -7.13 -10.03
CA GLU A 51 0.16 -7.93 -8.89
C GLU A 51 1.67 -8.24 -8.93
N ALA A 52 2.30 -7.96 -10.08
CA ALA A 52 3.74 -8.11 -10.30
C ALA A 52 4.43 -6.75 -10.37
N GLY A 53 5.67 -6.70 -9.88
CA GLY A 53 6.52 -5.52 -9.90
C GLY A 53 8.00 -5.91 -9.99
N LYS A 54 8.88 -4.92 -9.89
CA LYS A 54 10.32 -5.12 -9.85
C LYS A 54 10.85 -4.64 -8.50
N VAL A 55 11.80 -5.38 -7.94
CA VAL A 55 12.50 -4.97 -6.71
C VAL A 55 13.39 -3.78 -7.04
N MET A 56 13.14 -2.64 -6.41
CA MET A 56 13.94 -1.43 -6.60
C MET A 56 15.15 -1.39 -5.67
N THR A 57 14.97 -1.85 -4.43
CA THR A 57 15.97 -1.97 -3.38
C THR A 57 15.44 -2.94 -2.33
N TYR A 58 16.34 -3.55 -1.55
CA TYR A 58 15.96 -4.37 -0.40
C TYR A 58 17.04 -4.31 0.69
N THR A 59 16.67 -4.67 1.90
CA THR A 59 17.60 -4.95 3.00
C THR A 59 17.27 -6.30 3.65
N VAL A 60 18.19 -6.85 4.44
CA VAL A 60 17.96 -8.09 5.19
C VAL A 60 17.97 -7.77 6.69
N ILE A 61 16.87 -8.04 7.36
CA ILE A 61 16.73 -7.82 8.79
C ILE A 61 17.20 -9.09 9.52
N HIS A 62 18.35 -8.99 10.16
CA HIS A 62 18.96 -10.06 10.95
C HIS A 62 18.50 -10.08 12.42
N THR A 63 18.08 -8.94 12.96
CA THR A 63 17.66 -8.81 14.37
C THR A 63 16.31 -8.09 14.43
N PRO A 64 15.20 -8.83 14.29
CA PRO A 64 13.87 -8.22 14.23
C PRO A 64 13.25 -8.00 15.62
N PRO A 65 12.16 -7.21 15.70
CA PRO A 65 11.36 -7.14 16.92
C PRO A 65 10.69 -8.48 17.25
N GLN A 66 10.36 -8.66 18.53
CA GLN A 66 9.82 -9.91 19.11
C GLN A 66 8.76 -10.64 18.24
N PRO A 67 7.75 -9.98 17.65
CA PRO A 67 6.72 -10.68 16.87
C PRO A 67 7.20 -11.33 15.56
N PHE A 68 8.44 -11.08 15.13
CA PHE A 68 8.98 -11.53 13.84
C PHE A 68 10.28 -12.33 13.99
N VAL A 69 10.65 -12.74 15.21
CA VAL A 69 11.90 -13.47 15.48
C VAL A 69 11.97 -14.78 14.70
N ASP A 70 10.87 -15.52 14.61
CA ASP A 70 10.80 -16.81 13.88
C ASP A 70 10.93 -16.66 12.36
N GLN A 71 10.90 -15.42 11.85
CA GLN A 71 11.08 -15.11 10.44
C GLN A 71 12.52 -14.66 10.13
N ALA A 72 13.39 -14.53 11.14
CA ALA A 72 14.75 -14.08 10.93
C ALA A 72 15.60 -15.17 10.22
N PRO A 73 16.44 -14.80 9.24
CA PRO A 73 16.52 -13.49 8.57
C PRO A 73 15.45 -13.34 7.47
N TYR A 74 14.91 -12.12 7.29
CA TYR A 74 13.97 -11.82 6.20
C TYR A 74 14.34 -10.55 5.41
N ALA A 75 13.95 -10.53 4.13
CA ALA A 75 14.13 -9.38 3.24
C ALA A 75 12.96 -8.39 3.37
N MET A 76 13.27 -7.08 3.32
CA MET A 76 12.30 -5.97 3.33
C MET A 76 12.60 -4.96 2.23
#